data_AF-A0A851EE37-F1
#
_entry.id   AF-A0A851EE37-F1
#
_cell.length_a   1.000
_cell.length_b   1.000
_cell.length_c   1.000
_cell.angle_alpha   90.00
_cell.angle_beta   90.00
_cell.angle_gamma   90.00
#
_symmetry.space_group_name_H-M   'P 1'
#
loop_
_entity.id
_entity.type
_entity.pdbx_description
1 polymer ?
#
loop_
_entity_poly.entity_id
_entity_poly.type
_entity_poly.pdbx_seq_one_letter_code
_entity_poly.pdbx_strand_id
1 'polypeptide(L)'
;SLLQIFGPVQEILRFKTMDEVIERANNSDFGLVAAVFTNDINKALTVSSAMQAGTVWINCYNALNAQSPFGGFKMSGNGREM
;
A
#
# COMPACT_ATOMS: atom_id res chain seq x y z
N SER A 1 -2.34 -3.55 16.51
CA SER A 1 -3.18 -3.21 15.35
C SER A 1 -3.06 -1.72 15.12
N LEU A 2 -2.73 -1.30 13.89
CA LEU A 2 -2.76 0.11 13.52
C LEU A 2 -4.20 0.46 13.17
N LEU A 3 -4.84 1.23 14.04
CA LEU A 3 -6.22 1.67 13.83
C LEU A 3 -6.24 2.86 12.88
N GLN A 4 -7.29 3.00 12.08
CA GLN A 4 -7.44 4.17 11.20
C GLN A 4 -7.83 5.40 12.04
N ILE A 5 -6.94 6.40 12.12
CA ILE A 5 -7.10 7.57 12.99
C ILE A 5 -8.01 8.65 12.37
N PHE A 6 -8.10 8.74 11.04
CA PHE A 6 -8.87 9.77 10.31
C PHE A 6 -8.53 11.22 10.71
N GLY A 7 -7.28 11.46 11.11
CA GLY A 7 -6.75 12.79 11.45
C GLY A 7 -5.32 12.96 10.95
N PRO A 8 -4.71 14.15 11.12
CA PRO A 8 -3.37 14.47 10.63
C PRO A 8 -2.27 13.82 11.50
N VAL A 9 -2.24 12.49 11.56
CA VAL A 9 -1.31 11.69 12.37
C VAL A 9 -0.60 10.68 11.47
N GLN A 10 0.74 10.69 11.50
CA GLN A 10 1.58 9.76 10.75
C GLN A 10 2.49 8.99 11.70
N GLU A 11 2.50 7.66 11.56
CA GLU A 11 3.46 6.79 12.23
C GLU A 11 4.67 6.53 11.31
N ILE A 12 5.88 6.58 11.86
CA ILE A 12 7.11 6.32 11.12
C ILE A 12 7.82 5.12 11.74
N LEU A 13 7.88 4.02 10.98
CA LEU A 13 8.47 2.76 11.41
C LEU A 13 9.73 2.44 10.60
N ARG A 14 10.83 2.14 11.28
CA ARG A 14 12.06 1.65 10.64
C ARG A 14 11.91 0.17 10.27
N PHE A 15 12.61 -0.26 9.23
CA PHE A 15 12.76 -1.67 8.85
C PHE A 15 14.20 -1.90 8.38
N LYS A 16 14.62 -3.17 8.31
CA LYS A 16 15.96 -3.55 7.88
C LYS A 16 15.98 -4.31 6.57
N THR A 17 14.98 -5.15 6.33
CA THR A 17 14.93 -6.00 5.13
C THR A 17 13.64 -5.81 4.35
N MET A 18 13.68 -6.16 3.07
CA MET A 18 12.51 -6.08 2.20
C MET A 18 11.40 -7.06 2.64
N ASP A 19 11.79 -8.27 3.04
CA ASP A 19 10.84 -9.27 3.53
C ASP A 19 10.13 -8.83 4.81
N GLU A 20 10.87 -8.25 5.77
CA GLU A 20 10.31 -7.71 7.01
C GLU A 20 9.25 -6.64 6.72
N VAL A 21 9.55 -5.69 5.83
CA VAL A 21 8.61 -4.61 5.53
C VAL A 21 7.41 -5.10 4.74
N ILE A 22 7.57 -6.09 3.85
CA ILE A 22 6.46 -6.71 3.11
C ILE A 22 5.53 -7.44 4.08
N GLU A 23 6.08 -8.27 4.95
CA GLU A 23 5.31 -9.00 5.96
C GLU A 23 4.57 -8.02 6.88
N ARG A 24 5.25 -6.99 7.38
CA ARG A 24 4.66 -5.99 8.27
C ARG A 24 3.58 -5.15 7.58
N ALA A 25 3.78 -4.76 6.32
CA ALA A 25 2.79 -4.00 5.56
C ALA A 25 1.51 -4.83 5.30
N ASN A 26 1.68 -6.13 5.02
CA ASN A 26 0.56 -7.04 4.81
C ASN A 26 -0.09 -7.54 6.12
N ASN A 27 0.57 -7.39 7.27
CA ASN A 27 0.02 -7.70 8.59
C ASN A 27 -0.96 -6.62 9.08
N SER A 28 -2.01 -6.42 8.29
CA SER A 28 -3.12 -5.51 8.52
C SER A 28 -4.41 -6.17 8.04
N ASP A 29 -5.51 -5.91 8.74
CA ASP A 29 -6.87 -6.30 8.31
C ASP A 29 -7.33 -5.50 7.08
N PHE A 30 -6.63 -4.42 6.77
CA PHE A 30 -6.92 -3.49 5.68
C PHE A 30 -5.93 -3.65 4.51
N GLY A 31 -6.33 -3.15 3.34
CA GLY A 31 -5.55 -3.21 2.11
C GLY A 31 -6.07 -2.27 1.04
N LEU A 32 -6.30 -0.99 1.36
CA LEU A 32 -6.83 -0.03 0.39
C LEU A 32 -5.77 0.41 -0.61
N VAL A 33 -4.69 1.01 -0.11
CA VAL A 33 -3.57 1.53 -0.90
C VAL A 33 -2.23 1.18 -0.25
N ALA A 34 -1.21 1.03 -1.09
CA ALA A 34 0.19 0.99 -0.66
C ALA A 34 1.04 1.88 -1.59
N ALA A 35 2.24 2.22 -1.15
CA ALA A 35 3.20 2.91 -2.00
C ALA A 35 4.63 2.48 -1.71
N VAL A 36 5.45 2.47 -2.77
CA VAL A 36 6.85 2.10 -2.73
C VAL A 36 7.67 3.24 -3.29
N PHE A 37 8.68 3.69 -2.54
CA PHE A 37 9.61 4.74 -2.97
C PHE A 37 11.01 4.15 -3.11
N THR A 38 11.51 4.08 -4.34
CA THR A 38 12.81 3.50 -4.68
C THR A 38 13.24 3.91 -6.09
N ASN A 39 14.55 4.03 -6.31
CA ASN A 39 15.13 4.21 -7.65
C ASN A 39 15.51 2.87 -8.31
N ASP A 40 15.38 1.76 -7.59
CA ASP A 40 15.67 0.40 -8.07
C ASP A 40 14.39 -0.24 -8.61
N ILE A 41 14.35 -0.49 -9.92
CA ILE A 41 13.19 -1.05 -10.62
C ILE A 41 12.85 -2.47 -10.17
N ASN A 42 13.84 -3.29 -9.81
CA ASN A 42 13.59 -4.65 -9.35
C ASN A 42 12.89 -4.61 -8.00
N LYS A 43 13.37 -3.76 -7.08
CA LYS A 43 12.70 -3.56 -5.78
C LYS A 43 11.29 -3.00 -5.96
N ALA A 44 11.10 -2.05 -6.88
CA ALA A 44 9.79 -1.46 -7.15
C ALA A 44 8.79 -2.55 -7.54
N LEU A 45 9.13 -3.38 -8.53
CA LEU A 45 8.25 -4.44 -9.05
C LEU A 45 8.06 -5.58 -8.04
N THR A 46 9.12 -5.98 -7.34
CA THR A 46 9.04 -7.05 -6.32
C THR A 46 8.14 -6.64 -5.17
N VAL A 47 8.36 -5.46 -4.58
CA VAL A 47 7.55 -4.99 -3.45
C VAL A 47 6.13 -4.72 -3.90
N SER A 48 5.92 -4.06 -5.05
CA SER A 48 4.57 -3.71 -5.51
C SER A 48 3.71 -4.94 -5.77
N SER A 49 4.29 -5.99 -6.33
CA SER A 49 3.57 -7.25 -6.61
C SER A 49 3.27 -8.05 -5.34
N ALA A 50 4.02 -7.82 -4.25
CA ALA A 50 3.83 -8.50 -2.98
C ALA A 50 2.81 -7.83 -2.06
N MET A 51 2.40 -6.58 -2.33
CA MET A 51 1.43 -5.85 -1.51
C MET A 51 0.01 -6.40 -1.70
N GLN A 52 -0.66 -6.70 -0.60
CA GLN A 52 -2.10 -7.04 -0.58
C GLN A 52 -2.94 -5.75 -0.49
N ALA A 53 -2.85 -4.93 -1.54
CA ALA A 53 -3.52 -3.64 -1.61
C ALA A 53 -4.23 -3.44 -2.95
N GLY A 54 -5.30 -2.66 -2.92
CA GLY A 54 -6.11 -2.29 -4.08
C GLY A 54 -5.34 -1.59 -5.18
N THR A 55 -4.56 -0.60 -4.77
CA THR A 55 -3.70 0.20 -5.62
C THR A 55 -2.31 0.26 -4.98
N VAL A 56 -1.27 0.11 -5.79
CA VAL A 56 0.11 0.29 -5.35
C VAL A 56 0.77 1.36 -6.22
N TRP A 57 1.18 2.46 -5.59
CA TRP A 57 1.91 3.53 -6.28
C TRP A 57 3.42 3.33 -6.16
N ILE A 58 4.15 3.65 -7.23
CA ILE A 58 5.62 3.65 -7.24
C ILE A 58 6.08 5.09 -7.44
N ASN A 59 6.85 5.62 -6.48
CA ASN A 59 7.38 6.98 -6.49
C ASN A 59 6.34 8.11 -6.60
N CYS A 60 5.09 7.84 -6.23
CA CYS A 60 4.03 8.82 -6.06
C CYS A 60 3.08 8.39 -4.93
N TYR A 61 2.19 9.28 -4.51
CA TYR A 61 1.14 8.99 -3.55
C TYR A 61 -0.10 9.83 -3.87
N ASN A 62 -1.28 9.26 -3.66
CA ASN A 62 -2.56 9.90 -3.95
C ASN A 62 -2.75 10.32 -5.44
N ALA A 63 -2.15 9.55 -6.35
CA ALA A 63 -2.26 9.76 -7.79
C ALA A 63 -3.48 9.01 -8.35
N LEU A 64 -4.67 9.59 -8.14
CA LEU A 64 -5.94 9.05 -8.59
C LEU A 64 -6.24 9.47 -10.04
N ASN A 65 -6.91 8.59 -10.79
CA ASN A 65 -7.34 8.83 -12.15
C ASN A 65 -8.66 8.07 -12.40
N ALA A 66 -9.65 8.74 -12.99
CA ALA A 66 -10.97 8.18 -13.31
C ALA A 66 -10.93 7.01 -14.33
N GLN A 67 -9.78 6.76 -14.97
CA GLN A 67 -9.57 5.62 -15.87
C GLN A 67 -8.86 4.45 -15.18
N SER A 68 -8.46 4.61 -13.92
CA SER A 68 -7.73 3.61 -13.14
C SER A 68 -8.64 3.10 -12.02
N PRO A 69 -8.97 1.79 -12.00
CA PRO A 69 -9.90 1.26 -11.02
C PRO A 69 -9.35 1.41 -9.60
N PHE A 70 -10.23 1.75 -8.66
CA PHE A 70 -9.89 1.93 -7.25
C PHE A 70 -10.80 1.06 -6.37
N GLY A 71 -10.23 0.47 -5.33
CA GLY A 71 -10.98 -0.33 -4.36
C GLY A 71 -10.07 -1.27 -3.59
N GLY A 72 -10.45 -1.65 -2.37
CA GLY A 72 -9.55 -2.30 -1.42
C GLY A 72 -9.44 -3.82 -1.52
N PHE A 73 -8.50 -4.35 -0.75
CA PHE A 73 -8.39 -5.76 -0.35
C PHE A 73 -8.90 -5.93 1.08
N LYS A 74 -9.21 -7.19 1.47
CA LYS A 74 -9.58 -7.56 2.84
C LYS A 74 -10.77 -6.73 3.35
N MET A 75 -10.68 -6.17 4.57
CA MET A 75 -11.73 -5.35 5.16
C MET A 75 -11.83 -3.95 4.54
N SER A 76 -10.95 -3.60 3.59
CA SER A 76 -11.06 -2.33 2.85
C SER A 76 -12.07 -2.35 1.70
N GLY A 77 -12.80 -3.45 1.52
CA GLY A 77 -13.94 -3.55 0.61
C GLY A 77 -13.85 -4.69 -0.39
N ASN A 78 -14.94 -4.88 -1.14
CA ASN A 78 -15.05 -5.85 -2.22
C ASN A 78 -15.59 -5.14 -3.46
N GLY A 79 -14.99 -5.39 -4.63
CA GLY A 79 -15.27 -4.68 -5.87
C GLY A 79 -14.26 -3.56 -6.18
N ARG A 80 -14.51 -2.87 -7.29
CA ARG A 80 -13.72 -1.74 -7.81
C ARG A 80 -14.65 -0.70 -8.41
N GLU A 81 -14.33 0.56 -8.20
CA GLU A 81 -14.96 1.72 -8.84
C GLU A 81 -14.03 2.30 -9.91
N MET A 82 -14.58 3.04 -10.87
CA MET A 82 -13.84 3.79 -11.92
C MET A 82 -14.08 5.29 -11.76
#